data_AF-A0A832G9I4-F1
#
_entry.id   AF-A0A832G9I4-F1
#
_cell.length_a   1.000
_cell.length_b   1.000
_cell.length_c   1.000
_cell.angle_alpha   90.00
_cell.angle_beta   90.00
_cell.angle_gamma   90.00
#
_symmetry.space_group_name_H-M   'P 1'
#
loop_
_entity.id
_entity.type
_entity.pdbx_description
1 polymer ?
#
loop_
_entity_poly.entity_id
_entity_poly.type
_entity_poly.pdbx_seq_one_letter_code
_entity_poly.pdbx_strand_id
1 'polypeptide(L)'
;RAEEVILVKEAEGVLSADPKLIPNPRVLDRIDIHEMFALAHGGAKIIKAEALKYKLPNQRLRVVSFASGDLRSHGTEIIGVFNTNSFEIREERNLAAISLVCSIDPESLSQIFAALSGNSIFGVSTGKGSITIFVSTPNLKDLMGKLHNLSTVKALSCLTNIGLVEISHPVFVDSPGWVAKIADALASRGINIVEITTSKATINIFVDESKVKEAASTVRDALEA
;
A
#
# COMPACT_ATOMS: atom_id res chain seq x y z
N ARG A 1 30.50 9.30 -6.72
CA ARG A 1 29.01 9.22 -6.61
C ARG A 1 28.48 10.62 -6.87
N ALA A 2 27.44 10.77 -7.69
CA ALA A 2 26.84 12.09 -7.93
C ALA A 2 25.94 12.49 -6.75
N GLU A 3 26.01 13.75 -6.33
CA GLU A 3 25.14 14.32 -5.29
C GLU A 3 23.70 14.51 -5.79
N GLU A 4 23.52 14.65 -7.11
CA GLU A 4 22.24 14.88 -7.74
C GLU A 4 22.14 14.15 -9.08
N VAL A 5 20.94 13.63 -9.37
CA VAL A 5 20.54 13.08 -10.66
C VAL A 5 19.29 13.83 -11.11
N ILE A 6 19.35 14.38 -12.33
CA ILE A 6 18.25 15.14 -12.92
C ILE A 6 17.73 14.38 -14.14
N LEU A 7 16.45 14.02 -14.12
CA LEU A 7 15.73 13.44 -15.23
C LEU A 7 15.07 14.57 -16.02
N VAL A 8 15.65 14.90 -17.17
CA VAL A 8 15.10 15.90 -18.08
C VAL A 8 14.04 15.26 -18.97
N LYS A 9 12.82 15.80 -18.95
CA LYS A 9 11.62 15.26 -19.61
C LYS A 9 10.87 16.35 -20.37
N GLU A 10 9.85 15.97 -21.14
CA GLU A 10 8.97 16.96 -21.78
C GLU A 10 8.05 17.62 -20.74
N ALA A 11 7.54 16.81 -19.79
CA ALA A 11 6.72 17.29 -18.69
C ALA A 11 7.51 18.16 -17.71
N GLU A 12 6.83 19.14 -17.10
CA GLU A 12 7.35 20.06 -16.06
C GLU A 12 7.83 19.34 -14.78
N GLY A 13 7.38 18.12 -14.58
CA GLY A 13 7.73 17.26 -13.46
C GLY A 13 6.87 16.00 -13.48
N VAL A 14 6.63 15.42 -12.31
CA VAL A 14 5.56 14.44 -12.10
C VAL A 14 4.25 15.21 -11.93
N LEU A 15 3.30 14.94 -12.82
CA LEU A 15 2.00 15.60 -12.84
C LEU A 15 0.97 14.80 -12.05
N SER A 16 -0.02 15.48 -11.46
CA SER A 16 -1.10 14.85 -10.68
C SER A 16 -2.03 13.96 -11.52
N ALA A 17 -2.02 14.13 -12.84
CA ALA A 17 -2.75 13.32 -13.82
C ALA A 17 -2.06 13.43 -15.19
N ASP A 18 -2.41 12.53 -16.13
CA ASP A 18 -1.95 12.64 -17.52
C ASP A 18 -2.57 13.89 -18.18
N PRO A 19 -1.77 14.87 -18.64
CA PRO A 19 -2.28 16.09 -19.26
C PRO A 19 -3.04 15.84 -20.57
N LYS A 20 -2.87 14.66 -21.19
CA LYS A 20 -3.65 14.26 -22.37
C LYS A 20 -5.09 13.89 -22.02
N LEU A 21 -5.34 13.53 -20.76
CA LEU A 21 -6.65 13.09 -20.26
C LEU A 21 -7.33 14.18 -19.41
N ILE A 22 -6.55 14.84 -18.55
CA ILE A 22 -7.04 15.87 -17.63
C ILE A 22 -6.35 17.20 -17.96
N PRO A 23 -7.10 18.25 -18.33
CA PRO A 23 -6.50 19.56 -18.57
C PRO A 23 -5.98 20.17 -17.27
N ASN A 24 -4.87 20.91 -17.36
CA ASN A 24 -4.23 21.63 -16.25
C ASN A 24 -3.91 20.76 -15.02
N PRO A 25 -3.25 19.59 -15.18
CA PRO A 25 -2.83 18.82 -14.03
C PRO A 25 -1.77 19.59 -13.23
N ARG A 26 -1.79 19.43 -11.91
CA ARG A 26 -0.86 20.11 -11.02
C ARG A 26 0.51 19.40 -11.04
N VAL A 27 1.58 20.18 -11.14
CA VAL A 27 2.94 19.68 -10.93
C VAL A 27 3.13 19.38 -9.44
N LEU A 28 3.64 18.20 -9.10
CA LEU A 28 3.96 17.85 -7.72
C LEU A 28 5.33 18.44 -7.35
N ASP A 29 5.43 19.04 -6.16
CA ASP A 29 6.74 19.52 -5.66
C ASP A 29 7.63 18.35 -5.21
N ARG A 30 7.01 17.37 -4.54
CA ARG A 30 7.66 16.17 -4.01
C ARG A 30 6.77 14.94 -4.19
N ILE A 31 7.41 13.78 -4.32
CA ILE A 31 6.76 12.47 -4.32
C ILE A 31 7.69 11.46 -3.63
N ASP A 32 7.14 10.60 -2.77
CA ASP A 32 7.92 9.53 -2.14
C ASP A 32 8.33 8.46 -3.16
N ILE A 33 9.44 7.77 -2.91
CA ILE A 33 9.96 6.77 -3.83
C ILE A 33 9.01 5.59 -4.03
N HIS A 34 8.26 5.19 -3.00
CA HIS A 34 7.26 4.12 -3.08
C HIS A 34 6.05 4.59 -3.88
N GLU A 35 5.62 5.84 -3.71
CA GLU A 35 4.55 6.46 -4.50
C GLU A 35 4.93 6.56 -5.98
N MET A 36 6.14 7.04 -6.28
CA MET A 36 6.64 7.13 -7.65
C MET A 36 6.80 5.74 -8.29
N PHE A 37 7.23 4.74 -7.51
CA PHE A 37 7.34 3.35 -7.96
C PHE A 37 5.97 2.77 -8.32
N ALA A 38 4.96 2.97 -7.46
CA ALA A 38 3.59 2.57 -7.72
C ALA A 38 3.02 3.29 -8.95
N LEU A 39 3.26 4.60 -9.08
CA LEU A 39 2.80 5.42 -10.20
C LEU A 39 3.43 4.98 -11.54
N ALA A 40 4.73 4.68 -11.54
CA ALA A 40 5.44 4.17 -12.71
C ALA A 40 4.93 2.78 -13.13
N HIS A 41 4.72 1.85 -12.19
CA HIS A 41 4.08 0.56 -12.48
C HIS A 41 2.59 0.66 -12.81
N GLY A 42 1.94 1.76 -12.45
CA GLY A 42 0.58 2.13 -12.85
C GLY A 42 0.49 2.67 -14.27
N GLY A 43 1.62 2.88 -14.95
CA GLY A 43 1.69 3.28 -16.36
C GLY A 43 2.24 4.69 -16.59
N ALA A 44 2.59 5.44 -15.54
CA ALA A 44 3.17 6.77 -15.72
C ALA A 44 4.57 6.68 -16.37
N LYS A 45 4.71 7.28 -17.55
CA LYS A 45 5.93 7.18 -18.38
C LYS A 45 6.96 8.28 -18.05
N ILE A 46 7.19 8.56 -16.76
CA ILE A 46 8.19 9.55 -16.32
C ILE A 46 9.55 8.89 -16.13
N ILE A 47 9.60 7.83 -15.33
CA ILE A 47 10.79 7.03 -15.04
C ILE A 47 10.41 5.54 -15.12
N LYS A 48 11.35 4.68 -15.53
CA LYS A 48 11.17 3.24 -15.34
C LYS A 48 11.22 2.92 -13.85
N ALA A 49 10.26 2.16 -13.33
CA ALA A 49 10.12 1.89 -11.90
C ALA A 49 11.40 1.24 -11.32
N GLU A 50 12.04 0.37 -12.09
CA GLU A 50 13.25 -0.34 -11.70
C GLU A 50 14.45 0.60 -11.47
N ALA A 51 14.47 1.76 -12.12
CA ALA A 51 15.54 2.74 -11.95
C ALA A 51 15.52 3.38 -10.54
N LEU A 52 14.36 3.43 -9.88
CA LEU A 52 14.22 4.02 -8.54
C LEU A 52 15.01 3.23 -7.48
N LYS A 53 15.21 1.92 -7.68
CA LYS A 53 15.99 1.05 -6.78
C LYS A 53 17.45 1.48 -6.62
N TYR A 54 17.96 2.28 -7.55
CA TYR A 54 19.35 2.72 -7.56
C TYR A 54 19.56 4.09 -6.90
N LYS A 55 18.50 4.75 -6.44
CA LYS A 55 18.61 6.04 -5.74
C LYS A 55 19.32 5.85 -4.39
N LEU A 56 20.33 6.68 -4.12
CA LEU A 56 21.09 6.64 -2.87
C LEU A 56 20.51 7.57 -1.79
N PRO A 57 20.71 7.29 -0.48
CA PRO A 57 20.10 8.05 0.62
C PRO A 57 20.35 9.56 0.57
N ASN A 58 21.59 9.96 0.24
CA ASN A 58 22.01 11.36 0.19
C ASN A 58 22.02 11.93 -1.23
N GLN A 59 21.42 11.24 -2.20
CA GLN A 59 21.37 11.68 -3.59
C GLN A 59 20.02 12.33 -3.88
N ARG A 60 20.03 13.56 -4.38
CA ARG A 60 18.83 14.22 -4.91
C ARG A 60 18.45 13.59 -6.25
N LEU A 61 17.16 13.32 -6.42
CA LEU A 61 16.60 12.86 -7.69
C LEU A 61 15.47 13.80 -8.07
N ARG A 62 15.59 14.50 -9.21
CA ARG A 62 14.57 15.45 -9.69
C ARG A 62 14.11 15.12 -11.10
N VAL A 63 12.84 15.41 -11.38
CA VAL A 63 12.28 15.44 -12.73
C VAL A 63 12.03 16.90 -13.11
N VAL A 64 12.60 17.34 -14.22
CA VAL A 64 12.47 18.72 -14.72
C VAL A 64 12.14 18.72 -16.21
N SER A 65 11.49 19.77 -16.71
CA SER A 65 11.25 19.92 -18.14
C SER A 65 12.49 20.44 -18.87
N PHE A 66 12.74 19.97 -20.10
CA PHE A 66 13.71 20.62 -20.98
C PHE A 66 13.24 22.01 -21.45
N ALA A 67 11.93 22.29 -21.43
CA ALA A 67 11.36 23.55 -21.91
C ALA A 67 11.77 24.75 -21.04
N SER A 68 12.20 24.51 -19.79
CA SER A 68 12.67 25.56 -18.89
C SER A 68 14.02 26.16 -19.32
N GLY A 69 14.82 25.42 -20.10
CA GLY A 69 16.18 25.81 -20.47
C GLY A 69 17.16 25.93 -19.29
N ASP A 70 16.74 25.64 -18.05
CA ASP A 70 17.54 25.71 -16.83
C ASP A 70 17.31 24.45 -15.98
N LEU A 71 18.37 23.69 -15.74
CA LEU A 71 18.32 22.47 -14.89
C LEU A 71 18.04 22.76 -13.42
N ARG A 72 18.16 24.03 -13.00
CA ARG A 72 17.77 24.51 -11.67
C ARG A 72 16.30 24.89 -11.60
N SER A 73 15.55 24.74 -12.70
CA SER A 73 14.12 25.00 -12.70
C SER A 73 13.41 24.14 -11.66
N HIS A 74 12.30 24.68 -11.16
CA HIS A 74 11.38 23.93 -10.32
C HIS A 74 10.84 22.72 -11.09
N GLY A 75 10.53 21.65 -10.37
CA GLY A 75 10.07 20.39 -10.90
C GLY A 75 9.66 19.50 -9.74
N THR A 76 9.71 18.18 -9.91
CA THR A 76 9.39 17.26 -8.82
C THR A 76 10.65 16.62 -8.24
N GLU A 77 10.83 16.72 -6.93
CA GLU A 77 11.84 15.96 -6.21
C GLU A 77 11.27 14.59 -5.78
N ILE A 78 11.95 13.51 -6.15
CA ILE A 78 11.63 12.17 -5.66
C ILE A 78 12.41 11.96 -4.36
N ILE A 79 11.70 11.87 -3.24
CA ILE A 79 12.28 11.71 -1.90
C ILE A 79 12.29 10.25 -1.46
N GLY A 80 13.04 9.93 -0.40
CA GLY A 80 13.19 8.56 0.09
C GLY A 80 14.17 7.72 -0.72
N VAL A 81 14.32 6.46 -0.32
CA VAL A 81 15.12 5.43 -1.00
C VAL A 81 14.54 4.04 -0.70
N PHE A 82 14.68 3.12 -1.64
CA PHE A 82 14.44 1.72 -1.33
C PHE A 82 15.64 1.17 -0.57
N ASN A 83 15.38 0.46 0.52
CA ASN A 83 16.39 -0.41 1.10
C ASN A 83 16.43 -1.74 0.31
N THR A 84 17.30 -1.82 -0.69
CA THR A 84 17.43 -3.04 -1.52
C THR A 84 18.07 -4.22 -0.79
N ASN A 85 18.66 -4.00 0.38
CA ASN A 85 19.35 -5.04 1.16
C ASN A 85 18.47 -5.64 2.26
N SER A 86 17.28 -5.09 2.52
CA SER A 86 16.40 -5.62 3.56
C SER A 86 14.94 -5.31 3.28
N PHE A 87 14.07 -6.21 3.70
CA PHE A 87 12.62 -6.01 3.65
C PHE A 87 12.18 -5.04 4.76
N GLU A 88 11.38 -4.05 4.39
CA GLU A 88 10.70 -3.19 5.36
C GLU A 88 9.51 -3.96 5.92
N ILE A 89 9.46 -4.14 7.23
CA ILE A 89 8.37 -4.85 7.92
C ILE A 89 7.76 -3.91 8.94
N ARG A 90 6.45 -3.65 8.80
CA ARG A 90 5.64 -2.91 9.77
C ARG A 90 4.66 -3.85 10.45
N GLU A 91 4.52 -3.70 11.76
CA GLU A 91 3.57 -4.44 12.58
C GLU A 91 2.45 -3.52 13.03
N GLU A 92 1.21 -3.97 12.93
CA GLU A 92 0.04 -3.28 13.50
C GLU A 92 -0.79 -4.26 14.34
N ARG A 93 -1.44 -3.73 15.38
CA ARG A 93 -2.17 -4.49 16.40
C ARG A 93 -3.50 -3.83 16.72
N ASN A 94 -4.33 -4.47 17.54
CA ASN A 94 -5.65 -3.98 17.92
C ASN A 94 -6.56 -3.71 16.70
N LEU A 95 -6.51 -4.62 15.72
CA LEU A 95 -7.39 -4.57 14.55
C LEU A 95 -8.60 -5.47 14.76
N ALA A 96 -9.70 -5.11 14.11
CA ALA A 96 -10.86 -5.95 13.93
C ALA A 96 -11.09 -6.22 12.43
N ALA A 97 -11.42 -7.46 12.09
CA ALA A 97 -11.88 -7.85 10.76
C ALA A 97 -13.42 -7.90 10.76
N ILE A 98 -14.04 -6.88 10.18
CA ILE A 98 -15.50 -6.78 10.05
C ILE A 98 -15.89 -7.31 8.67
N SER A 99 -16.61 -8.43 8.63
CA SER A 99 -17.10 -9.03 7.39
C SER A 99 -18.59 -8.79 7.23
N LEU A 100 -18.98 -8.19 6.12
CA LEU A 100 -20.35 -7.84 5.75
C LEU A 100 -20.78 -8.69 4.57
N VAL A 101 -22.00 -9.22 4.63
CA VAL A 101 -22.69 -9.81 3.48
C VAL A 101 -23.59 -8.73 2.89
N CYS A 102 -23.27 -8.26 1.69
CA CYS A 102 -23.97 -7.18 0.99
C CYS A 102 -23.69 -7.26 -0.51
N SER A 103 -24.43 -6.49 -1.29
CA SER A 103 -24.09 -6.26 -2.69
C SER A 103 -22.80 -5.42 -2.79
N ILE A 104 -21.97 -5.72 -3.78
CA ILE A 104 -20.74 -4.96 -4.07
C ILE A 104 -21.01 -4.02 -5.24
N ASP A 105 -21.81 -2.99 -4.96
CA ASP A 105 -22.19 -1.93 -5.88
C ASP A 105 -21.87 -0.55 -5.27
N PRO A 106 -21.84 0.52 -6.07
CA PRO A 106 -21.46 1.85 -5.59
C PRO A 106 -22.30 2.39 -4.43
N GLU A 107 -23.61 2.11 -4.40
CA GLU A 107 -24.49 2.59 -3.33
C GLU A 107 -24.15 1.90 -2.00
N SER A 108 -24.04 0.57 -2.04
CA SER A 108 -23.68 -0.24 -0.88
C SER A 108 -22.32 0.14 -0.31
N LEU A 109 -21.31 0.27 -1.17
CA LEU A 109 -19.97 0.68 -0.75
C LEU A 109 -19.94 2.11 -0.20
N SER A 110 -20.67 3.04 -0.81
CA SER A 110 -20.76 4.42 -0.33
C SER A 110 -21.30 4.48 1.10
N GLN A 111 -22.38 3.76 1.41
CA GLN A 111 -22.96 3.71 2.76
C GLN A 111 -22.01 3.08 3.78
N ILE A 112 -21.35 1.97 3.41
CA ILE A 112 -20.40 1.26 4.28
C ILE A 112 -19.20 2.15 4.62
N PHE A 113 -18.56 2.77 3.62
CA PHE A 113 -17.40 3.62 3.86
C PHE A 113 -17.76 4.95 4.53
N ALA A 114 -18.99 5.46 4.33
CA ALA A 114 -19.48 6.59 5.12
C ALA A 114 -19.60 6.23 6.61
N ALA A 115 -20.09 5.03 6.95
CA ALA A 115 -20.17 4.55 8.33
C ALA A 115 -18.79 4.33 8.97
N LEU A 116 -17.77 3.98 8.16
CA LEU A 116 -16.38 3.82 8.59
C LEU A 116 -15.60 5.13 8.70
N SER A 117 -16.18 6.26 8.26
CA SER A 117 -15.52 7.56 8.26
C SER A 117 -14.92 7.89 9.64
N GLY A 118 -13.66 8.31 9.64
CA GLY A 118 -12.89 8.60 10.86
C GLY A 118 -12.18 7.41 11.51
N ASN A 119 -12.31 6.19 10.96
CA ASN A 119 -11.55 5.02 11.41
C ASN A 119 -10.42 4.70 10.44
N SER A 120 -9.30 4.19 10.95
CA SER A 120 -8.16 3.78 10.13
C SER A 120 -8.41 2.39 9.54
N ILE A 121 -8.38 2.31 8.21
CA ILE A 121 -8.57 1.06 7.45
C ILE A 121 -7.20 0.55 7.01
N PHE A 122 -6.91 -0.70 7.33
CA PHE A 122 -5.63 -1.37 7.04
C PHE A 122 -5.73 -2.38 5.90
N GLY A 123 -6.94 -2.82 5.55
CA GLY A 123 -7.17 -3.74 4.45
C GLY A 123 -8.64 -3.85 4.11
N VAL A 124 -8.92 -4.07 2.83
CA VAL A 124 -10.26 -4.34 2.31
C VAL A 124 -10.14 -5.52 1.36
N SER A 125 -10.95 -6.55 1.59
CA SER A 125 -11.06 -7.71 0.72
C SER A 125 -12.51 -7.87 0.30
N THR A 126 -12.78 -7.99 -1.01
CA THR A 126 -14.14 -8.10 -1.56
C THR A 126 -14.32 -9.43 -2.29
N GLY A 127 -15.41 -10.12 -1.98
CA GLY A 127 -15.94 -11.24 -2.75
C GLY A 127 -17.11 -10.81 -3.62
N LYS A 128 -17.81 -11.76 -4.25
CA LYS A 128 -18.99 -11.45 -5.09
C LYS A 128 -20.18 -10.85 -4.32
N GLY A 129 -20.30 -11.12 -3.02
CA GLY A 129 -21.42 -10.69 -2.20
C GLY A 129 -21.02 -10.45 -0.74
N SER A 130 -19.75 -10.14 -0.52
CA SER A 130 -19.22 -9.86 0.81
C SER A 130 -18.02 -8.94 0.74
N ILE A 131 -17.80 -8.19 1.81
CA ILE A 131 -16.64 -7.33 2.00
C ILE A 131 -16.12 -7.54 3.42
N THR A 132 -14.82 -7.73 3.55
CA THR A 132 -14.12 -7.81 4.84
C THR A 132 -13.20 -6.60 4.96
N ILE A 133 -13.31 -5.88 6.07
CA ILE A 133 -12.60 -4.63 6.32
C ILE A 133 -11.81 -4.79 7.62
N PHE A 134 -10.50 -4.60 7.52
CA PHE A 134 -9.59 -4.60 8.66
C PHE A 134 -9.45 -3.16 9.15
N VAL A 135 -9.95 -2.90 10.35
CA VAL A 135 -10.10 -1.55 10.89
C VAL A 135 -9.54 -1.44 12.30
N SER A 136 -8.91 -0.30 12.61
CA SER A 136 -8.65 0.11 13.98
C SER A 136 -9.69 1.16 14.38
N THR A 137 -10.40 0.90 15.47
CA THR A 137 -11.46 1.79 15.96
C THR A 137 -11.48 1.84 17.49
N PRO A 138 -11.63 3.03 18.10
CA PRO A 138 -11.78 3.14 19.55
C PRO A 138 -13.16 2.68 20.04
N ASN A 139 -14.17 2.57 19.16
CA ASN A 139 -15.54 2.24 19.54
C ASN A 139 -16.17 1.20 18.58
N LEU A 140 -15.65 -0.03 18.64
CA LEU A 140 -16.08 -1.14 17.78
C LEU A 140 -17.58 -1.43 17.84
N LYS A 141 -18.17 -1.33 19.04
CA LYS A 141 -19.61 -1.62 19.23
C LYS A 141 -20.50 -0.61 18.51
N ASP A 142 -20.16 0.67 18.58
CA ASP A 142 -20.87 1.73 17.85
C ASP A 142 -20.74 1.54 16.34
N LEU A 143 -19.52 1.27 15.85
CA LEU A 143 -19.28 1.00 14.44
C LEU A 143 -20.07 -0.21 13.93
N MET A 144 -20.07 -1.32 14.67
CA MET A 144 -20.87 -2.50 14.33
C MET A 144 -22.36 -2.18 14.31
N GLY A 145 -22.87 -1.38 15.26
CA GLY A 145 -24.25 -0.94 15.29
C GLY A 145 -24.64 -0.10 14.07
N LYS A 146 -23.77 0.86 13.68
CA LYS A 146 -23.95 1.66 12.46
C LYS A 146 -24.00 0.80 11.21
N LEU A 147 -23.05 -0.12 11.06
CA LEU A 147 -22.97 -1.03 9.90
C LEU A 147 -24.16 -2.00 9.86
N HIS A 148 -24.58 -2.52 11.00
CA HIS A 148 -25.74 -3.42 11.10
C HIS A 148 -27.05 -2.74 10.66
N ASN A 149 -27.20 -1.44 10.93
CA ASN A 149 -28.41 -0.69 10.60
C ASN A 149 -28.48 -0.23 9.13
N LEU A 150 -27.44 -0.51 8.31
CA LEU A 150 -27.48 -0.20 6.89
C LEU A 150 -28.40 -1.16 6.14
N SER A 151 -29.32 -0.63 5.34
CA SER A 151 -30.28 -1.44 4.57
C SER A 151 -29.61 -2.40 3.57
N THR A 152 -28.39 -2.08 3.12
CA THR A 152 -27.62 -2.94 2.21
C THR A 152 -26.97 -4.16 2.89
N VAL A 153 -26.79 -4.11 4.22
CA VAL A 153 -26.09 -5.17 4.96
C VAL A 153 -27.07 -6.26 5.35
N LYS A 154 -26.94 -7.44 4.73
CA LYS A 154 -27.75 -8.62 5.04
C LYS A 154 -27.29 -9.32 6.32
N ALA A 155 -25.99 -9.38 6.54
CA ALA A 155 -25.39 -9.99 7.73
C ALA A 155 -24.03 -9.36 8.02
N LEU A 156 -23.62 -9.40 9.28
CA LEU A 156 -22.34 -8.89 9.76
C LEU A 156 -21.71 -9.91 10.71
N SER A 157 -20.40 -10.08 10.59
CA SER A 157 -19.56 -10.75 11.59
C SER A 157 -18.33 -9.90 11.90
N CYS A 158 -17.76 -10.09 13.08
CA CYS A 158 -16.58 -9.36 13.52
C CYS A 158 -15.63 -10.32 14.22
N LEU A 159 -14.37 -10.30 13.81
CA LEU A 159 -13.27 -10.99 14.46
C LEU A 159 -12.32 -9.94 15.06
N THR A 160 -12.13 -9.97 16.37
CA THR A 160 -11.20 -9.08 17.09
C THR A 160 -9.84 -9.74 17.29
N ASN A 161 -8.90 -9.03 17.91
CA ASN A 161 -7.54 -9.51 18.17
C ASN A 161 -6.83 -9.90 16.87
N ILE A 162 -6.98 -9.06 15.84
CA ILE A 162 -6.24 -9.20 14.59
C ILE A 162 -5.03 -8.27 14.64
N GLY A 163 -3.91 -8.78 14.14
CA GLY A 163 -2.76 -7.95 13.81
C GLY A 163 -2.38 -8.09 12.34
N LEU A 164 -1.53 -7.17 11.90
CA LEU A 164 -1.02 -7.09 10.54
C LEU A 164 0.50 -7.12 10.58
N VAL A 165 1.08 -7.93 9.70
CA VAL A 165 2.47 -7.84 9.27
C VAL A 165 2.46 -7.35 7.82
N GLU A 166 2.83 -6.09 7.63
CA GLU A 166 3.02 -5.50 6.31
C GLU A 166 4.50 -5.62 5.92
N ILE A 167 4.77 -6.15 4.74
CA ILE A 167 6.10 -6.26 4.16
C ILE A 167 6.14 -5.43 2.89
N SER A 168 7.12 -4.53 2.78
CA SER A 168 7.34 -3.71 1.60
C SER A 168 8.73 -3.96 1.02
N HIS A 169 8.77 -4.32 -0.27
CA HIS A 169 10.01 -4.45 -1.04
C HIS A 169 9.73 -4.43 -2.55
N PRO A 170 10.52 -3.69 -3.36
CA PRO A 170 10.25 -3.54 -4.79
C PRO A 170 10.46 -4.83 -5.60
N VAL A 171 11.14 -5.85 -5.04
CA VAL A 171 11.31 -7.17 -5.68
C VAL A 171 10.00 -7.93 -5.86
N PHE A 172 8.97 -7.61 -5.08
CA PHE A 172 7.68 -8.30 -5.13
C PHE A 172 6.98 -8.12 -6.47
N VAL A 173 7.30 -7.05 -7.21
CA VAL A 173 6.75 -6.82 -8.55
C VAL A 173 7.43 -7.66 -9.63
N ASP A 174 8.72 -7.94 -9.48
CA ASP A 174 9.51 -8.56 -10.56
C ASP A 174 9.57 -10.09 -10.48
N SER A 175 9.46 -10.64 -9.28
CA SER A 175 9.61 -12.08 -9.04
C SER A 175 8.35 -12.64 -8.41
N PRO A 176 7.66 -13.60 -9.03
CA PRO A 176 6.57 -14.32 -8.38
C PRO A 176 7.10 -15.24 -7.26
N GLY A 177 6.18 -15.75 -6.44
CA GLY A 177 6.48 -16.79 -5.43
C GLY A 177 6.70 -16.29 -4.00
N TRP A 178 6.78 -14.97 -3.77
CA TRP A 178 6.97 -14.43 -2.41
C TRP A 178 5.85 -14.78 -1.44
N VAL A 179 4.59 -14.75 -1.90
CA VAL A 179 3.45 -15.16 -1.07
C VAL A 179 3.58 -16.62 -0.64
N ALA A 180 4.01 -17.50 -1.55
CA ALA A 180 4.26 -18.91 -1.23
C ALA A 180 5.40 -19.06 -0.22
N LYS A 181 6.55 -18.41 -0.45
CA LYS A 181 7.71 -18.41 0.49
C LYS A 181 7.28 -17.99 1.89
N ILE A 182 6.49 -16.91 1.99
CA ILE A 182 6.02 -16.40 3.28
C ILE A 182 4.98 -17.34 3.92
N ALA A 183 4.01 -17.82 3.14
CA ALA A 183 2.99 -18.74 3.64
C ALA A 183 3.62 -20.05 4.17
N ASP A 184 4.60 -20.60 3.46
CA ASP A 184 5.34 -21.81 3.87
C ASP A 184 6.10 -21.56 5.18
N ALA A 185 6.75 -20.40 5.32
CA ALA A 185 7.46 -20.04 6.54
C ALA A 185 6.51 -19.95 7.74
N LEU A 186 5.37 -19.28 7.60
CA LEU A 186 4.36 -19.17 8.65
C LEU A 186 3.74 -20.54 8.99
N ALA A 187 3.46 -21.36 7.98
CA ALA A 187 2.93 -22.71 8.17
C ALA A 187 3.91 -23.61 8.94
N SER A 188 5.22 -23.49 8.69
CA SER A 188 6.26 -24.24 9.42
C SER A 188 6.29 -23.94 10.93
N ARG A 189 5.76 -22.77 11.33
CA ARG A 189 5.63 -22.34 12.73
C ARG A 189 4.21 -22.52 13.28
N GLY A 190 3.29 -23.08 12.49
CA GLY A 190 1.89 -23.23 12.88
C GLY A 190 1.15 -21.91 13.07
N ILE A 191 1.60 -20.83 12.40
CA ILE A 191 0.95 -19.52 12.47
C ILE A 191 -0.17 -19.48 11.43
N ASN A 192 -1.41 -19.40 11.90
CA ASN A 192 -2.57 -19.30 11.02
C ASN A 192 -2.62 -17.94 10.32
N ILE A 193 -2.88 -17.95 9.01
CA ILE A 193 -3.08 -16.75 8.20
C ILE A 193 -4.59 -16.48 8.14
N VAL A 194 -4.99 -15.28 8.54
CA VAL A 194 -6.39 -14.84 8.48
C VAL A 194 -6.74 -14.34 7.07
N GLU A 195 -5.88 -13.50 6.48
CA GLU A 195 -6.03 -12.96 5.13
C GLU A 195 -4.67 -12.52 4.60
N ILE A 196 -4.48 -12.60 3.28
CA ILE A 196 -3.35 -11.96 2.59
C ILE A 196 -3.92 -10.96 1.59
N THR A 197 -3.49 -9.71 1.69
CA THR A 197 -3.74 -8.71 0.63
C THR A 197 -2.42 -8.28 0.02
N THR A 198 -2.40 -8.01 -1.28
CA THR A 198 -1.18 -7.60 -1.98
C THR A 198 -1.45 -6.33 -2.77
N SER A 199 -0.44 -5.49 -2.86
CA SER A 199 -0.38 -4.37 -3.78
C SER A 199 0.82 -4.57 -4.72
N LYS A 200 1.39 -3.50 -5.28
CA LYS A 200 2.60 -3.59 -6.11
C LYS A 200 3.79 -4.10 -5.27
N ALA A 201 4.35 -3.22 -4.44
CA ALA A 201 5.55 -3.52 -3.67
C ALA A 201 5.26 -4.01 -2.24
N THR A 202 4.01 -4.30 -1.90
CA THR A 202 3.59 -4.56 -0.53
C THR A 202 2.76 -5.84 -0.42
N ILE A 203 3.06 -6.65 0.59
CA ILE A 203 2.30 -7.84 0.99
C ILE A 203 1.84 -7.61 2.44
N ASN A 204 0.53 -7.68 2.66
CA ASN A 204 -0.10 -7.56 3.97
C ASN A 204 -0.59 -8.92 4.42
N ILE A 205 -0.20 -9.33 5.62
CA ILE A 205 -0.59 -10.61 6.21
C ILE A 205 -1.30 -10.33 7.53
N PHE A 206 -2.57 -10.69 7.58
CA PHE A 206 -3.37 -10.60 8.79
C PHE A 206 -3.27 -11.93 9.56
N VAL A 207 -2.99 -11.83 10.85
CA VAL A 207 -2.81 -12.97 11.77
C VAL A 207 -3.51 -12.67 13.10
N ASP A 208 -3.59 -13.67 13.98
CA ASP A 208 -3.94 -13.43 15.38
C ASP A 208 -2.94 -12.44 16.02
N GLU A 209 -3.44 -11.46 16.76
CA GLU A 209 -2.63 -10.39 17.35
C GLU A 209 -1.52 -10.93 18.25
N SER A 210 -1.77 -12.03 18.97
CA SER A 210 -0.78 -12.67 19.83
C SER A 210 0.42 -13.20 19.04
N LYS A 211 0.24 -13.47 17.74
CA LYS A 211 1.25 -14.03 16.84
C LYS A 211 2.02 -13.00 16.02
N VAL A 212 1.67 -11.72 16.05
CA VAL A 212 2.27 -10.67 15.18
C VAL A 212 3.80 -10.64 15.24
N LYS A 213 4.38 -10.64 16.46
CA LYS A 213 5.84 -10.60 16.63
C LYS A 213 6.52 -11.86 16.09
N GLU A 214 5.93 -13.03 16.37
CA GLU A 214 6.45 -14.31 15.90
C GLU A 214 6.34 -14.41 14.37
N ALA A 215 5.23 -13.95 13.80
CA ALA A 215 5.00 -13.88 12.37
C ALA A 215 5.99 -12.95 11.69
N ALA A 216 6.17 -11.72 12.20
CA ALA A 216 7.13 -10.76 11.65
C ALA A 216 8.57 -11.28 11.67
N SER A 217 9.00 -11.92 12.77
CA SER A 217 10.32 -12.56 12.84
C SER A 217 10.45 -13.71 11.85
N THR A 218 9.45 -14.60 11.78
CA THR A 218 9.45 -15.75 10.87
C THR A 218 9.52 -15.32 9.41
N VAL A 219 8.76 -14.28 9.07
CA VAL A 219 8.75 -13.69 7.73
C VAL A 219 10.11 -13.07 7.42
N ARG A 220 10.70 -12.32 8.35
CA ARG A 220 12.03 -11.72 8.19
C ARG A 220 13.08 -12.79 7.89
N ASP A 221 13.16 -13.81 8.73
CA ASP A 221 14.12 -14.91 8.58
C ASP A 221 13.96 -15.61 7.22
N ALA A 222 12.71 -15.85 6.81
CA ALA A 222 12.42 -16.48 5.53
C ALA A 222 12.78 -15.59 4.32
N LEU A 223 12.68 -14.27 4.44
CA LEU A 223 13.01 -13.35 3.35
C LEU A 223 14.51 -13.09 3.22
N GLU A 224 15.25 -13.18 4.33
CA GLU A 224 16.71 -12.98 4.39
C GLU A 224 17.53 -14.27 4.15
N ALA A 225 16.88 -15.45 4.16
CA ALA A 225 17.44 -16.74 3.78
C ALA A 225 17.48 -16.97 2.26
#